data_AF-A0A6N8JGS2-F1
#
_entry.id   AF-A0A6N8JGS2-F1
#
_cell.length_a   1.000
_cell.length_b   1.000
_cell.length_c   1.000
_cell.angle_alpha   90.00
_cell.angle_beta   90.00
_cell.angle_gamma   90.00
#
_symmetry.space_group_name_H-M   'P 1'
#
loop_
_entity.id
_entity.type
_entity.pdbx_description
1 polymer ?
#
loop_
_entity_poly.entity_id
_entity_poly.type
_entity_poly.pdbx_seq_one_letter_code
_entity_poly.pdbx_strand_id
1 'polypeptide(L)'
;MRGQKTFTITSKFVGIIFYLVILTCVINVVIRTYRLFEGDANLAGTWHQDPLSFDVMSFGHLNPSTQFPYRYSEGKLAALRQPPDHYQLLVGHRSPIGYYDYFLSILLTGAVLYGMWELRSIFRSISIKEPFAASNARRIRNIGLLLIGVDIVKIINYIIFDFMANKYFSGAELLIQIGNGIWVGSLLLALSVVYRRGVEIYSDNQLTI
;
A
#
# COMPACT_ATOMS: atom_id res chain seq x y z
N MET A 1 -8.00 -2.50 -38.15
CA MET A 1 -7.40 -3.77 -37.67
C MET A 1 -6.24 -3.62 -36.66
N ARG A 2 -5.40 -2.57 -36.70
CA ARG A 2 -4.28 -2.41 -35.73
C ARG A 2 -4.74 -2.22 -34.27
N GLY A 3 -5.79 -1.44 -34.01
CA GLY A 3 -6.30 -1.18 -32.65
C GLY A 3 -6.89 -2.40 -31.92
N GLN A 4 -7.39 -3.39 -32.66
CA GLN A 4 -7.94 -4.62 -32.09
C GLN A 4 -6.81 -5.56 -31.61
N LYS A 5 -5.70 -5.61 -32.33
CA LYS A 5 -4.51 -6.39 -31.92
C LYS A 5 -3.88 -5.80 -30.66
N THR A 6 -3.71 -4.48 -30.61
CA THR A 6 -3.16 -3.81 -29.41
C THR A 6 -4.04 -4.02 -28.18
N PHE A 7 -5.36 -3.84 -28.30
CA PHE A 7 -6.29 -4.08 -27.18
C PHE A 7 -6.24 -5.52 -26.65
N THR A 8 -6.19 -6.51 -27.56
CA THR A 8 -6.12 -7.93 -27.18
C THR A 8 -4.82 -8.25 -26.43
N ILE A 9 -3.70 -7.68 -26.88
CA ILE A 9 -2.40 -7.83 -26.22
C ILE A 9 -2.44 -7.19 -24.82
N THR A 10 -2.93 -5.95 -24.71
CA THR A 10 -3.03 -5.26 -23.42
C THR A 10 -3.94 -5.99 -22.45
N SER A 11 -5.11 -6.49 -22.89
CA SER A 11 -6.03 -7.23 -22.03
C SER A 11 -5.42 -8.54 -21.50
N LYS A 12 -4.71 -9.29 -22.36
CA LYS A 12 -3.96 -10.48 -21.92
C LYS A 12 -2.86 -10.13 -20.92
N PHE A 13 -2.12 -9.05 -21.18
CA PHE A 13 -1.07 -8.58 -20.29
C PHE A 13 -1.59 -8.18 -18.91
N VAL A 14 -2.70 -7.44 -18.84
CA VAL A 14 -3.40 -7.10 -17.58
C VAL A 14 -3.84 -8.37 -16.85
N GLY A 15 -4.32 -9.39 -17.59
CA GLY A 15 -4.66 -10.69 -17.02
C GLY A 15 -3.47 -11.38 -16.37
N ILE A 16 -2.30 -11.41 -17.03
CA ILE A 16 -1.07 -12.00 -16.49
C ILE A 16 -0.62 -11.25 -15.23
N ILE A 17 -0.54 -9.91 -15.29
CA ILE A 17 -0.18 -9.08 -14.15
C ILE A 17 -1.12 -9.33 -12.97
N PHE A 18 -2.42 -9.45 -13.21
CA PHE A 18 -3.38 -9.72 -12.15
C PHE A 18 -3.06 -11.01 -11.37
N TYR A 19 -2.73 -12.11 -12.08
CA TYR A 19 -2.37 -13.37 -11.41
C TYR A 19 -1.02 -13.27 -10.68
N LEU A 20 -0.05 -12.55 -11.25
CA LEU A 20 1.22 -12.29 -10.58
C LEU A 20 1.03 -11.48 -9.29
N VAL A 21 0.17 -10.45 -9.31
CA VAL A 21 -0.14 -9.66 -8.11
C VAL A 21 -0.82 -10.52 -7.06
N ILE A 22 -1.80 -11.36 -7.43
CA ILE A 22 -2.41 -12.30 -6.50
C ILE A 22 -1.36 -13.21 -5.86
N LEU A 23 -0.49 -13.80 -6.67
CA LEU A 23 0.56 -14.69 -6.17
C LEU A 23 1.47 -13.97 -5.17
N THR A 24 1.93 -12.77 -5.50
CA THR A 24 2.77 -11.96 -4.60
C THR A 24 2.03 -11.57 -3.32
N CYS A 25 0.75 -11.21 -3.40
CA CYS A 25 -0.08 -10.92 -2.23
C CYS A 25 -0.24 -12.14 -1.31
N VAL A 26 -0.51 -13.32 -1.88
CA VAL A 26 -0.61 -14.58 -1.12
C VAL A 26 0.71 -14.90 -0.44
N ILE A 27 1.83 -14.84 -1.16
CA ILE A 27 3.17 -15.07 -0.61
C ILE A 27 3.45 -14.07 0.52
N ASN A 28 3.15 -12.79 0.33
CA ASN A 28 3.38 -11.76 1.35
C ASN A 28 2.57 -12.03 2.63
N VAL A 29 1.29 -12.38 2.50
CA VAL A 29 0.43 -12.73 3.64
C VAL A 29 0.94 -13.97 4.36
N VAL A 30 1.36 -15.01 3.63
CA VAL A 30 1.93 -16.24 4.21
C VAL A 30 3.20 -15.92 4.99
N ILE A 31 4.16 -15.19 4.40
CA ILE A 31 5.42 -14.82 5.07
C ILE A 31 5.14 -13.98 6.31
N ARG A 32 4.28 -12.97 6.23
CA ARG A 32 3.94 -12.11 7.38
C ARG A 32 3.23 -12.88 8.49
N THR A 33 2.33 -13.80 8.13
CA THR A 33 1.64 -14.65 9.10
C THR A 33 2.63 -15.58 9.79
N TYR A 34 3.51 -16.24 9.02
CA TYR A 34 4.57 -17.08 9.57
C TYR A 34 5.48 -16.31 10.54
N ARG A 35 5.93 -15.10 10.16
CA ARG A 35 6.74 -14.22 11.02
C ARG A 35 6.01 -13.78 12.29
N LEU A 36 4.69 -13.58 12.23
CA LEU A 36 3.89 -13.24 13.40
C LEU A 36 3.81 -14.40 14.41
N PHE A 37 3.76 -15.64 13.92
CA PHE A 37 3.68 -16.84 14.77
C PHE A 37 5.04 -17.26 15.35
N GLU A 38 6.09 -17.23 14.53
CA GLU A 38 7.44 -17.64 14.96
C GLU A 38 8.22 -16.53 15.68
N GLY A 39 7.88 -15.26 15.41
CA GLY A 39 8.63 -14.13 15.91
C GLY A 39 8.44 -13.87 17.42
N ASP A 40 9.45 -13.28 18.04
CA ASP A 40 9.43 -12.93 19.45
C ASP A 40 8.65 -11.62 19.75
N ALA A 41 8.22 -11.50 21.01
CA ALA A 41 7.56 -10.31 21.54
C ALA A 41 8.56 -9.21 21.96
N ASN A 42 9.79 -9.59 22.29
CA ASN A 42 10.86 -8.69 22.71
C ASN A 42 12.14 -8.93 21.90
N LEU A 43 13.08 -8.01 22.00
CA LEU A 43 14.37 -8.09 21.31
C LEU A 43 15.44 -8.80 22.17
N ALA A 44 15.05 -9.58 23.18
CA ALA A 44 16.00 -10.20 24.10
C ALA A 44 16.73 -11.40 23.49
N GLY A 45 16.15 -12.04 22.46
CA GLY A 45 16.71 -13.21 21.75
C GLY A 45 17.26 -12.93 20.34
N THR A 46 17.35 -11.67 19.91
CA THR A 46 17.43 -11.24 18.50
C THR A 46 18.68 -11.57 17.69
N TRP A 47 19.61 -12.36 18.21
CA TRP A 47 20.76 -12.79 17.40
C TRP A 47 20.36 -13.83 16.32
N HIS A 48 19.13 -14.35 16.35
CA HIS A 48 18.65 -15.40 15.41
C HIS A 48 17.35 -15.06 14.66
N GLN A 49 16.70 -13.92 14.90
CA GLN A 49 15.44 -13.56 14.22
C GLN A 49 15.53 -12.14 13.64
N ASP A 50 15.19 -11.98 12.36
CA ASP A 50 15.06 -10.68 11.69
C ASP A 50 13.94 -9.87 12.38
N PRO A 51 14.22 -8.78 13.12
CA PRO A 51 13.18 -7.99 13.76
C PRO A 51 12.41 -7.16 12.74
N LEU A 52 11.20 -6.71 13.11
CA LEU A 52 10.41 -5.80 12.28
C LEU A 52 11.07 -4.41 12.30
N SER A 53 11.44 -3.88 11.14
CA SER A 53 12.13 -2.58 11.02
C SER A 53 11.26 -1.51 10.38
N PHE A 54 11.23 -0.34 10.99
CA PHE A 54 10.57 0.87 10.47
C PHE A 54 11.59 1.97 10.29
N ASP A 55 11.63 2.58 9.12
CA ASP A 55 12.48 3.74 8.89
C ASP A 55 11.85 4.97 9.57
N VAL A 56 12.62 5.62 10.43
CA VAL A 56 12.19 6.76 11.24
C VAL A 56 13.22 7.89 11.17
N MET A 57 12.74 9.13 11.30
CA MET A 57 13.60 10.27 11.63
C MET A 57 13.69 10.36 13.16
N SER A 58 14.89 10.49 13.72
CA SER A 58 15.06 10.76 15.15
C SER A 58 15.52 12.20 15.36
N PHE A 59 14.72 13.02 16.04
CA PHE A 59 15.13 14.35 16.46
C PHE A 59 15.79 14.28 17.84
N GLY A 60 17.11 14.22 17.84
CA GLY A 60 17.96 14.33 19.01
C GLY A 60 19.41 14.39 18.57
N HIS A 61 20.17 15.38 19.05
CA HIS A 61 21.59 15.50 18.78
C HIS A 61 22.34 14.31 19.40
N LEU A 62 22.38 13.18 18.69
CA LEU A 62 23.21 12.05 19.05
C LEU A 62 24.64 12.42 18.68
N ASN A 63 25.48 12.48 19.72
CA ASN A 63 26.92 12.61 19.57
C ASN A 63 27.41 11.43 18.69
N PRO A 64 28.01 11.68 17.51
CA PRO A 64 28.45 10.63 16.57
C PRO A 64 29.59 9.75 17.13
N SER A 65 29.94 9.91 18.40
CA SER A 65 31.06 9.28 19.10
C SER A 65 30.69 8.08 19.97
N THR A 66 29.42 7.64 20.04
CA THR A 66 29.05 6.45 20.81
C THR A 66 28.94 5.21 19.90
N GLN A 67 29.92 4.32 20.04
CA GLN A 67 30.17 3.07 19.30
C GLN A 67 29.07 1.98 19.40
N PHE A 68 27.85 2.30 19.83
CA PHE A 68 26.80 1.29 19.98
C PHE A 68 25.85 1.33 18.79
N PRO A 69 25.82 0.30 17.92
CA PRO A 69 24.97 0.27 16.73
C PRO A 69 23.47 0.18 17.06
N TYR A 70 23.12 -0.11 18.32
CA TYR A 70 21.76 -0.27 18.81
C TYR A 70 21.55 0.45 20.14
N ARG A 71 20.51 1.27 20.24
CA ARG A 71 19.99 1.79 21.51
C ARG A 71 18.70 1.05 21.84
N TYR A 72 18.67 0.31 22.95
CA TYR A 72 17.48 -0.43 23.38
C TYR A 72 16.57 0.43 24.26
N SER A 73 15.26 0.22 24.16
CA SER A 73 14.28 0.75 25.11
C SER A 73 14.30 -0.03 26.42
N GLU A 74 13.66 0.52 27.46
CA GLU A 74 13.48 -0.18 28.74
C GLU A 74 12.79 -1.54 28.50
N GLY A 75 13.34 -2.60 29.09
CA GLY A 75 12.85 -3.97 28.90
C GLY A 75 13.18 -4.61 27.54
N LYS A 76 14.01 -3.98 26.68
CA LYS A 76 14.44 -4.48 25.36
C LYS A 76 13.26 -4.80 24.42
N LEU A 77 12.19 -4.01 24.47
CA LEU A 77 11.01 -4.21 23.63
C LEU A 77 11.19 -3.61 22.22
N ALA A 78 12.02 -2.57 22.11
CA ALA A 78 12.36 -1.88 20.88
C ALA A 78 13.85 -1.50 20.86
N ALA A 79 14.42 -1.33 19.68
CA ALA A 79 15.78 -0.85 19.51
C ALA A 79 15.84 0.16 18.37
N LEU A 80 16.61 1.22 18.54
CA LEU A 80 16.98 2.11 17.44
C LEU A 80 18.32 1.67 16.88
N ARG A 81 18.36 1.37 15.59
CA ARG A 81 19.58 1.20 14.81
C ARG A 81 19.85 2.49 14.04
N GLN A 82 21.11 2.91 13.97
CA GLN A 82 21.53 4.11 13.23
C GLN A 82 22.32 3.75 11.97
N PRO A 83 21.65 3.50 10.83
CA PRO A 83 22.25 3.64 9.51
C PRO A 83 22.82 5.05 9.22
N PRO A 84 23.61 5.23 8.14
CA PRO A 84 24.23 6.53 7.81
C PRO A 84 23.24 7.66 7.54
N ASP A 85 22.08 7.37 6.94
CA ASP A 85 21.17 8.39 6.38
C ASP A 85 19.80 8.47 7.09
N HIS A 86 19.46 7.49 7.92
CA HIS A 86 18.18 7.39 8.60
C HIS A 86 18.28 6.51 9.84
N TYR A 87 17.27 6.56 10.71
CA TYR A 87 17.18 5.65 11.86
C TYR A 87 16.20 4.53 11.55
N GLN A 88 16.42 3.37 12.17
CA GLN A 88 15.51 2.24 12.09
C GLN A 88 15.01 1.86 13.47
N LEU A 89 13.70 1.94 13.67
CA LEU A 89 13.05 1.39 14.84
C LEU A 89 12.81 -0.10 14.61
N LEU A 90 13.46 -0.92 15.43
CA LEU A 90 13.33 -2.37 15.46
C LEU A 90 12.37 -2.76 16.57
N VAL A 91 11.41 -3.62 16.27
CA VAL A 91 10.45 -4.16 17.24
C VAL A 91 10.22 -5.65 17.00
N GLY A 92 9.79 -6.36 18.05
CA GLY A 92 9.36 -7.75 17.92
C GLY A 92 8.08 -7.89 17.09
N HIS A 93 7.95 -8.98 16.34
CA HIS A 93 6.77 -9.26 15.52
C HIS A 93 5.51 -9.44 16.37
N ARG A 94 5.63 -9.95 17.61
CA ARG A 94 4.52 -10.12 18.55
C ARG A 94 4.34 -8.93 19.50
N SER A 95 4.97 -7.79 19.21
CA SER A 95 4.72 -6.54 19.92
C SER A 95 3.38 -5.92 19.48
N PRO A 96 2.81 -4.96 20.25
CA PRO A 96 1.63 -4.21 19.80
C PRO A 96 1.82 -3.56 18.43
N ILE A 97 3.00 -3.01 18.14
CA ILE A 97 3.34 -2.42 16.84
C ILE A 97 3.37 -3.51 15.75
N GLY A 98 3.88 -4.70 16.06
CA GLY A 98 3.90 -5.83 15.12
C GLY A 98 2.51 -6.34 14.73
N TYR A 99 1.60 -6.49 15.70
CA TYR A 99 0.20 -6.84 15.41
C TYR A 99 -0.47 -5.75 14.56
N TYR A 100 -0.23 -4.49 14.90
CA TYR A 100 -0.76 -3.35 14.16
C TYR A 100 -0.29 -3.35 12.69
N ASP A 101 1.02 -3.50 12.45
CA ASP A 101 1.61 -3.59 11.10
C ASP A 101 1.05 -4.77 10.30
N TYR A 102 0.83 -5.92 10.95
CA TYR A 102 0.21 -7.08 10.32
C TYR A 102 -1.20 -6.78 9.81
N PHE A 103 -2.07 -6.22 10.66
CA PHE A 103 -3.44 -5.87 10.25
C PHE A 103 -3.47 -4.80 9.17
N LEU A 104 -2.62 -3.78 9.29
CA LEU A 104 -2.47 -2.74 8.28
C LEU A 104 -2.03 -3.33 6.93
N SER A 105 -1.06 -4.26 6.95
CA SER A 105 -0.56 -4.93 5.76
C SER A 105 -1.63 -5.77 5.06
N ILE A 106 -2.48 -6.48 5.82
CA ILE A 106 -3.63 -7.22 5.26
C ILE A 106 -4.63 -6.25 4.63
N LEU A 107 -4.96 -5.16 5.30
CA LEU A 107 -5.88 -4.15 4.79
C LEU A 107 -5.38 -3.57 3.46
N LEU A 108 -4.11 -3.15 3.40
CA LEU A 108 -3.49 -2.61 2.18
C LEU A 108 -3.40 -3.67 1.07
N THR A 109 -3.11 -4.93 1.40
CA THR A 109 -3.14 -6.05 0.45
C THR A 109 -4.54 -6.22 -0.15
N GLY A 110 -5.58 -6.17 0.68
CA GLY A 110 -6.97 -6.22 0.23
C GLY A 110 -7.32 -5.06 -0.72
N ALA A 111 -6.86 -3.84 -0.40
CA ALA A 111 -7.05 -2.68 -1.25
C ALA A 111 -6.38 -2.85 -2.63
N VAL A 112 -5.15 -3.37 -2.68
CA VAL A 112 -4.45 -3.67 -3.95
C VAL A 112 -5.21 -4.71 -4.77
N LEU A 113 -5.67 -5.80 -4.14
CA LEU A 113 -6.42 -6.86 -4.82
C LEU A 113 -7.75 -6.33 -5.39
N TYR A 114 -8.48 -5.53 -4.62
CA TYR A 114 -9.73 -4.92 -5.08
C TYR A 114 -9.49 -3.95 -6.25
N GLY A 115 -8.48 -3.07 -6.16
CA GLY A 115 -8.12 -2.17 -7.25
C GLY A 115 -7.73 -2.90 -8.53
N MET A 116 -6.93 -3.96 -8.41
CA MET A 116 -6.55 -4.81 -9.55
C MET A 116 -7.74 -5.56 -10.15
N TRP A 117 -8.69 -5.99 -9.32
CA TRP A 117 -9.92 -6.64 -9.77
C TRP A 117 -10.82 -5.66 -10.54
N GLU A 118 -10.99 -4.43 -10.07
CA GLU A 118 -11.70 -3.38 -10.80
C GLU A 118 -11.03 -3.09 -12.14
N LEU A 119 -9.70 -2.96 -12.16
CA LEU A 119 -8.94 -2.73 -13.38
C LEU A 119 -9.12 -3.87 -14.38
N ARG A 120 -8.95 -5.13 -13.95
CA ARG A 120 -9.19 -6.31 -14.79
C ARG A 120 -10.61 -6.32 -15.34
N SER A 121 -11.57 -5.94 -14.52
CA SER A 121 -12.97 -5.94 -14.91
C SER A 121 -13.24 -4.93 -16.02
N ILE A 122 -12.64 -3.72 -15.96
CA ILE A 122 -12.70 -2.72 -17.04
C ILE A 122 -12.24 -3.32 -18.38
N PHE A 123 -11.08 -3.97 -18.41
CA PHE A 123 -10.53 -4.57 -19.63
C PHE A 123 -11.33 -5.77 -20.15
N ARG A 124 -12.08 -6.48 -19.29
CA ARG A 124 -12.97 -7.56 -19.71
C ARG A 124 -14.28 -7.06 -20.31
N SER A 125 -14.78 -5.89 -19.86
CA SER A 125 -16.03 -5.32 -20.36
C SER A 125 -15.89 -4.50 -21.63
N ILE A 126 -14.69 -3.99 -21.95
CA ILE A 126 -14.48 -3.27 -23.20
C ILE A 126 -14.48 -4.28 -24.35
N SER A 127 -15.39 -4.09 -25.30
CA SER A 127 -15.42 -4.85 -26.55
C SER A 127 -15.46 -3.91 -27.74
N ILE A 128 -15.20 -4.44 -28.95
CA ILE A 128 -15.26 -3.66 -30.19
C ILE A 128 -16.70 -3.21 -30.48
N LYS A 129 -17.70 -3.99 -30.03
CA LYS A 129 -19.11 -3.67 -30.21
C LYS A 129 -19.61 -2.65 -29.18
N GLU A 130 -19.01 -2.65 -27.99
CA GLU A 130 -19.35 -1.76 -26.88
C GLU A 130 -18.07 -1.14 -26.30
N PRO A 131 -17.55 -0.08 -26.95
CA PRO A 131 -16.33 0.60 -26.49
C PRO A 131 -16.55 1.38 -25.18
N PHE A 132 -17.79 1.78 -24.90
CA PHE A 132 -18.18 2.62 -23.77
C PHE A 132 -19.22 1.95 -22.88
N ALA A 133 -18.78 1.07 -21.98
CA ALA A 133 -19.66 0.49 -20.96
C ALA A 133 -19.82 1.45 -19.77
N ALA A 134 -21.06 1.86 -19.46
CA ALA A 134 -21.37 2.74 -18.33
C ALA A 134 -20.82 2.22 -16.98
N SER A 135 -20.71 0.90 -16.83
CA SER A 135 -20.11 0.25 -15.66
C SER A 135 -18.66 0.68 -15.44
N ASN A 136 -17.87 0.90 -16.51
CA ASN A 136 -16.47 1.31 -16.40
C ASN A 136 -16.31 2.67 -15.74
N ALA A 137 -17.24 3.62 -15.94
CA ALA A 137 -17.20 4.91 -15.24
C ALA A 137 -17.20 4.71 -13.72
N ARG A 138 -18.06 3.81 -13.21
CA ARG A 138 -18.13 3.48 -11.79
C ARG A 138 -16.86 2.80 -11.29
N ARG A 139 -16.28 1.89 -12.08
CA ARG A 139 -15.04 1.21 -11.73
C ARG A 139 -13.85 2.16 -11.65
N ILE A 140 -13.70 3.07 -12.62
CA ILE A 140 -12.66 4.11 -12.60
C ILE A 140 -12.83 4.99 -11.36
N ARG A 141 -14.07 5.38 -11.03
CA ARG A 141 -14.36 6.12 -9.78
C ARG A 141 -13.94 5.33 -8.54
N ASN A 142 -14.28 4.05 -8.45
CA ASN A 142 -13.91 3.19 -7.32
C ASN A 142 -12.39 3.10 -7.13
N ILE A 143 -11.64 2.93 -8.22
CA ILE A 143 -10.16 2.93 -8.18
C ILE A 143 -9.65 4.29 -7.69
N GLY A 144 -10.20 5.39 -8.19
CA GLY A 144 -9.83 6.73 -7.74
C GLY A 144 -10.07 6.97 -6.24
N LEU A 145 -11.25 6.58 -5.74
CA LEU A 145 -11.58 6.64 -4.31
C LEU A 145 -10.67 5.75 -3.47
N LEU A 146 -10.32 4.56 -3.97
CA LEU A 146 -9.43 3.64 -3.27
C LEU A 146 -8.03 4.24 -3.10
N LEU A 147 -7.46 4.89 -4.12
CA LEU A 147 -6.15 5.53 -4.02
C LEU A 147 -6.12 6.67 -3.00
N ILE A 148 -7.18 7.48 -2.97
CA ILE A 148 -7.35 8.52 -1.93
C ILE A 148 -7.47 7.87 -0.55
N GLY A 149 -8.29 6.82 -0.43
CA GLY A 149 -8.48 6.07 0.81
C GLY A 149 -7.19 5.47 1.35
N VAL A 150 -6.32 4.94 0.48
CA VAL A 150 -5.00 4.41 0.87
C VAL A 150 -4.13 5.51 1.48
N ASP A 151 -4.10 6.71 0.91
CA ASP A 151 -3.32 7.82 1.49
C ASP A 151 -3.91 8.32 2.82
N ILE A 152 -5.24 8.30 2.98
CA ILE A 152 -5.88 8.57 4.28
C ILE A 152 -5.44 7.52 5.32
N VAL A 153 -5.44 6.25 4.94
CA VAL A 153 -4.96 5.15 5.81
C VAL A 153 -3.49 5.35 6.17
N LYS A 154 -2.65 5.84 5.26
CA LYS A 154 -1.24 6.17 5.58
C LYS A 154 -1.11 7.32 6.57
N ILE A 155 -1.95 8.36 6.47
CA ILE A 155 -1.97 9.46 7.44
C ILE A 155 -2.36 8.94 8.82
N ILE A 156 -3.42 8.12 8.89
CA ILE A 156 -3.85 7.47 10.14
C ILE A 156 -2.71 6.59 10.68
N ASN A 157 -2.02 5.86 9.81
CA ASN A 157 -0.87 5.04 10.19
C ASN A 157 0.26 5.86 10.79
N TYR A 158 0.60 7.00 10.19
CA TYR A 158 1.60 7.90 10.75
C TYR A 158 1.22 8.34 12.18
N ILE A 159 -0.04 8.76 12.40
CA ILE A 159 -0.52 9.21 13.71
C ILE A 159 -0.49 8.08 14.76
N ILE A 160 -1.00 6.90 14.41
CA ILE A 160 -1.02 5.75 15.32
C ILE A 160 0.40 5.28 15.62
N PHE A 161 1.26 5.20 14.60
CA PHE A 161 2.65 4.79 14.77
C PHE A 161 3.39 5.76 15.68
N ASP A 162 3.28 7.07 15.46
CA ASP A 162 3.93 8.09 16.30
C ASP A 162 3.49 7.96 17.76
N PHE A 163 2.18 7.79 18.02
CA PHE A 163 1.67 7.55 19.37
C PHE A 163 2.24 6.28 20.03
N MET A 164 2.46 5.21 19.26
CA MET A 164 3.04 3.96 19.77
C MET A 164 4.55 4.04 19.93
N ALA A 165 5.25 4.66 18.99
CA ALA A 165 6.70 4.81 18.96
C ALA A 165 7.21 5.73 20.08
N ASN A 166 6.47 6.80 20.38
CA ASN A 166 6.78 7.73 21.47
C ASN A 166 6.78 7.07 22.86
N LYS A 167 6.18 5.88 23.01
CA LYS A 167 6.29 5.08 24.25
C LYS A 167 7.68 4.45 24.45
N TYR A 168 8.44 4.28 23.37
CA TYR A 168 9.77 3.67 23.41
C TYR A 168 10.87 4.71 23.27
N PHE A 169 10.72 5.64 22.32
CA PHE A 169 11.68 6.70 22.05
C PHE A 169 10.93 7.98 21.69
N SER A 170 11.23 9.07 22.39
CA SER A 170 10.66 10.38 22.09
C SER A 170 11.18 10.91 20.76
N GLY A 171 10.29 11.38 19.88
CA GLY A 171 10.67 12.04 18.62
C GLY A 171 11.07 11.07 17.50
N ALA A 172 10.55 9.84 17.53
CA ALA A 172 10.68 8.87 16.44
C ALA A 172 9.52 9.03 15.45
N GLU A 173 9.75 9.76 14.37
CA GLU A 173 8.72 10.02 13.35
C GLU A 173 8.83 9.04 12.18
N LEU A 174 7.71 8.45 11.77
CA LEU A 174 7.69 7.49 10.66
C LEU A 174 8.01 8.16 9.32
N LEU A 175 8.99 7.64 8.60
CA LEU A 175 9.33 8.12 7.27
C LEU A 175 8.39 7.48 6.23
N ILE A 176 7.34 8.21 5.86
CA ILE A 176 6.32 7.74 4.91
C ILE A 176 6.01 8.78 3.83
N GLN A 177 5.85 8.31 2.60
CA GLN A 177 5.44 9.15 1.46
C GLN A 177 3.92 9.14 1.32
N ILE A 178 3.32 10.32 1.50
CA ILE A 178 1.87 10.57 1.44
C ILE A 178 1.59 11.57 0.31
N GLY A 179 0.47 11.40 -0.40
CA GLY A 179 -0.08 12.41 -1.30
C GLY A 179 -0.14 11.97 -2.76
N ASN A 180 0.71 11.05 -3.21
CA ASN A 180 0.66 10.57 -4.59
C ASN A 180 -0.67 9.87 -4.93
N GLY A 181 -1.22 9.11 -3.98
CA GLY A 181 -2.52 8.46 -4.12
C GLY A 181 -3.66 9.48 -4.22
N ILE A 182 -3.60 10.58 -3.48
CA ILE A 182 -4.57 11.67 -3.56
C ILE A 182 -4.58 12.31 -4.95
N TRP A 183 -3.40 12.63 -5.49
CA TRP A 183 -3.28 13.24 -6.81
C TRP A 183 -3.75 12.32 -7.93
N VAL A 184 -3.24 11.09 -7.98
CA VAL A 184 -3.64 10.10 -9.00
C VAL A 184 -5.12 9.74 -8.85
N GLY A 185 -5.60 9.58 -7.62
CA GLY A 185 -7.00 9.30 -7.33
C GLY A 185 -7.92 10.43 -7.80
N SER A 186 -7.57 11.68 -7.56
CA SER A 186 -8.31 12.86 -8.03
C SER A 186 -8.36 12.92 -9.56
N LEU A 187 -7.25 12.61 -10.23
CA LEU A 187 -7.21 12.49 -11.69
C LEU A 187 -8.16 11.40 -12.20
N LEU A 188 -8.16 10.22 -11.58
CA LEU A 188 -9.09 9.14 -11.93
C LEU A 188 -10.55 9.53 -11.68
N LEU A 189 -10.85 10.27 -10.62
CA LEU A 189 -12.19 10.80 -10.39
C LEU A 189 -12.62 11.74 -11.52
N ALA A 190 -11.76 12.67 -11.94
CA ALA A 190 -12.03 13.54 -13.09
C ALA A 190 -12.26 12.71 -14.37
N LEU A 191 -11.41 11.72 -14.63
CA LEU A 191 -11.56 10.81 -15.77
C LEU A 191 -12.87 10.01 -15.71
N SER A 192 -13.32 9.60 -14.52
CA SER A 192 -14.58 8.89 -14.36
C SER A 192 -15.80 9.75 -14.77
N VAL A 193 -15.75 11.05 -14.49
CA VAL A 193 -16.80 12.01 -14.88
C VAL A 193 -16.77 12.24 -16.40
N VAL A 194 -15.59 12.45 -16.97
CA VAL A 194 -15.41 12.62 -18.42
C VAL A 194 -15.87 11.36 -19.16
N TYR A 195 -15.50 10.17 -18.67
CA TYR A 195 -15.92 8.90 -19.25
C TYR A 195 -17.44 8.74 -19.20
N ARG A 196 -18.08 9.07 -18.08
CA ARG A 196 -19.54 9.04 -17.96
C ARG A 196 -20.20 9.93 -19.01
N ARG A 197 -19.70 11.15 -19.20
CA ARG A 197 -20.22 12.07 -20.22
C ARG A 197 -19.99 11.56 -21.64
N GLY A 198 -18.86 10.91 -21.89
CA GLY A 198 -18.58 10.25 -23.16
C GLY A 198 -19.55 9.11 -23.47
N VAL A 199 -19.93 8.32 -22.47
CA VAL A 199 -20.94 7.26 -22.59
C VAL A 199 -22.30 7.86 -22.98
N GLU A 200 -22.73 8.95 -22.32
CA GLU A 200 -24.01 9.64 -22.61
C GLU A 200 -24.05 10.15 -24.05
N ILE A 201 -22.98 10.81 -24.51
CA ILE A 201 -22.91 11.32 -25.89
C ILE A 201 -22.93 10.17 -26.91
N TYR A 202 -22.26 9.06 -26.60
CA TYR A 202 -22.25 7.88 -27.47
C TYR A 202 -23.64 7.24 -27.57
N SER A 203 -24.37 7.12 -26.45
CA SER A 203 -25.73 6.59 -26.46
C SER A 203 -26.70 7.49 -27.22
N ASP A 204 -26.59 8.81 -27.06
CA ASP A 204 -27.46 9.76 -27.75
C ASP A 204 -27.27 9.68 -29.27
N ASN A 205 -26.02 9.61 -29.75
CA ASN A 205 -25.72 9.48 -31.18
C ASN A 205 -26.19 8.15 -31.80
N GLN A 206 -26.32 7.08 -31.02
CA GLN A 206 -26.86 5.81 -31.52
C GLN A 206 -28.39 5.82 -31.67
N LEU A 207 -29.09 6.74 -31.01
CA LEU A 207 -30.56 6.86 -31.09
C LEU A 207 -31.03 7.80 -32.20
N THR A 208 -30.13 8.63 -32.75
CA THR A 208 -30.44 9.64 -33.77
C THR A 208 -30.18 9.17 -35.21
N ILE A 209 -29.62 7.97 -35.41
CA ILE A 209 -29.40 7.34 -36.72
C ILE A 209 -30.45 6.27 -36.95
#